data_AF-A0AAU2ZV34-F1
#
_entry.id   AF-A0AAU2ZV34-F1
#
_cell.length_a   1.000
_cell.length_b   1.000
_cell.length_c   1.000
_cell.angle_alpha   90.00
_cell.angle_beta   90.00
_cell.angle_gamma   90.00
#
_symmetry.space_group_name_H-M   'P 1'
#
loop_
_entity.id
_entity.type
_entity.pdbx_description
1 polymer ?
#
loop_
_entity_poly.entity_id
_entity_poly.type
_entity_poly.pdbx_seq_one_letter_code
_entity_poly.pdbx_strand_id
1 'polypeptide(L)'
;MSEAARRLGEDLARAQSSTAAGGTVSAEVIDVTDEGGVNIMLGGALITDVSCADSYRGRKVGDWVAVRPGARPVVLWRLGDDPGVSDDKSVRDVATEVALDTQVVRAATWGTGAPSGAGWQAVNSLFMRKSRDGKVELYARVDSPTDTSPEAPAEGAPKPGKVTANSSGSWRNGRRDDYRDFPYQGDYTGGGDLRGGWFYGTKIADTCAGKTVAKMTVALTRRRGAGANARRPMHLYLHNYASPPSGQLSLGDGPEELLSLSVGASGTATLPAAWRTKLASGSAKGIAVYAHGSHDYAAFGGGTITITFS
;
A
#
# COMPACT_ATOMS: atom_id res chain seq x y z
N MET A 1 -6.23 35.61 -11.28
CA MET A 1 -6.57 34.20 -10.92
C MET A 1 -7.16 33.49 -12.13
N SER A 2 -6.76 32.24 -12.35
CA SER A 2 -7.37 31.39 -13.37
C SER A 2 -8.74 30.89 -12.89
N GLU A 3 -9.64 30.63 -13.84
CA GLU A 3 -10.98 30.08 -13.58
C GLU A 3 -10.94 28.74 -12.81
N ALA A 4 -9.86 27.98 -12.96
CA ALA A 4 -9.61 26.74 -12.24
C ALA A 4 -9.42 26.96 -10.73
N ALA A 5 -8.70 28.02 -10.33
CA ALA A 5 -8.47 28.34 -8.92
C ALA A 5 -9.77 28.76 -8.21
N ARG A 6 -10.65 29.48 -8.91
CA ARG A 6 -11.97 29.87 -8.40
C ARG A 6 -12.89 28.67 -8.20
N ARG A 7 -12.99 27.78 -9.20
CA ARG A 7 -13.80 26.55 -9.12
C ARG A 7 -13.36 25.63 -7.99
N LEU A 8 -12.05 25.45 -7.81
CA LEU A 8 -11.52 24.63 -6.73
C LEU A 8 -11.81 25.23 -5.35
N GLY A 9 -11.70 26.56 -5.22
CA GLY A 9 -12.11 27.27 -4.00
C GLY A 9 -13.60 27.11 -3.66
N GLU A 10 -14.46 27.10 -4.69
CA GLU A 10 -15.90 26.86 -4.54
C GLU A 10 -16.22 25.41 -4.16
N ASP A 11 -15.53 24.43 -4.74
CA ASP A 11 -15.74 23.01 -4.44
C ASP A 11 -15.20 22.63 -3.05
N LEU A 12 -14.07 23.22 -2.62
CA LEU A 12 -13.54 23.05 -1.25
C LEU A 12 -14.46 23.71 -0.21
N ALA A 13 -15.02 24.89 -0.49
CA ALA A 13 -15.98 25.54 0.39
C ALA A 13 -17.29 24.71 0.51
N ARG A 14 -17.73 24.07 -0.58
CA ARG A 14 -18.91 23.20 -0.60
C ARG A 14 -18.67 21.88 0.14
N ALA A 15 -17.43 21.36 0.14
CA ALA A 15 -17.05 20.18 0.90
C ALA A 15 -17.00 20.43 2.43
N GLN A 16 -16.81 21.69 2.86
CA GLN A 16 -16.73 22.07 4.27
C GLN A 16 -18.05 22.50 4.91
N SER A 17 -19.13 22.70 4.15
CA SER A 17 -20.42 23.09 4.74
C SER A 17 -21.12 21.98 5.56
N SER A 18 -20.51 20.79 5.71
CA SER A 18 -21.01 19.69 6.53
C SER A 18 -20.35 19.58 7.91
N THR A 19 -19.35 20.42 8.23
CA THR A 19 -18.75 20.51 9.57
C THR A 19 -18.52 21.97 9.96
N ALA A 20 -19.01 22.35 11.14
CA ALA A 20 -19.04 23.72 11.61
C ALA A 20 -17.64 24.40 11.63
N ALA A 21 -17.63 25.66 11.15
CA ALA A 21 -16.80 26.79 11.56
C ALA A 21 -15.27 26.61 11.73
N GLY A 22 -14.51 27.23 10.82
CA GLY A 22 -13.23 27.88 11.16
C GLY A 22 -11.96 27.04 11.16
N GLY A 23 -11.99 25.81 10.63
CA GLY A 23 -10.79 24.95 10.59
C GLY A 23 -9.69 25.48 9.67
N THR A 24 -8.46 25.58 10.19
CA THR A 24 -7.26 25.74 9.38
C THR A 24 -6.81 24.40 8.81
N VAL A 25 -6.23 24.39 7.61
CA VAL A 25 -5.61 23.23 6.96
C VAL A 25 -4.12 23.50 6.76
N SER A 26 -3.27 22.47 6.82
CA SER A 26 -1.84 22.62 6.55
C SER A 26 -1.56 22.58 5.05
N ALA A 27 -0.60 23.39 4.60
CA ALA A 27 -0.10 23.37 3.22
C ALA A 27 1.41 23.64 3.19
N GLU A 28 2.09 23.14 2.18
CA GLU A 28 3.50 23.42 1.92
C GLU A 28 3.62 24.64 0.99
N VAL A 29 4.49 25.58 1.33
CA VAL A 29 4.88 26.70 0.45
C VAL A 29 5.86 26.19 -0.60
N ILE A 30 5.43 26.18 -1.85
CA ILE A 30 6.26 25.71 -2.97
C ILE A 30 7.01 26.83 -3.68
N ASP A 31 6.55 28.08 -3.54
CA ASP A 31 7.20 29.26 -4.11
C ASP A 31 6.77 30.54 -3.37
N VAL A 32 7.63 31.56 -3.39
CA VAL A 32 7.35 32.88 -2.78
C VAL A 32 7.30 33.92 -3.90
N THR A 33 6.15 34.57 -4.03
CA THR A 33 5.93 35.55 -5.11
C THR A 33 6.59 36.89 -4.80
N ASP A 34 6.95 37.64 -5.85
CA ASP A 34 7.57 38.97 -5.74
C ASP A 34 6.65 40.00 -5.05
N GLU A 35 5.34 39.80 -5.11
CA GLU A 35 4.33 40.64 -4.45
C GLU A 35 4.13 40.31 -2.96
N GLY A 36 4.90 39.35 -2.43
CA GLY A 36 4.82 38.93 -1.03
C GLY A 36 3.68 37.94 -0.73
N GLY A 37 2.99 37.41 -1.72
CA GLY A 37 2.19 36.18 -1.57
C GLY A 37 3.03 34.91 -1.63
N VAL A 38 2.39 33.75 -1.50
CA VAL A 38 3.02 32.44 -1.68
C VAL A 38 2.19 31.52 -2.57
N ASN A 39 2.87 30.63 -3.28
CA ASN A 39 2.24 29.51 -3.96
C ASN A 39 2.29 28.30 -3.02
N ILE A 40 1.18 27.61 -2.84
CA ILE A 40 1.08 26.48 -1.90
C ILE A 40 0.59 25.21 -2.58
N MET A 41 1.01 24.07 -2.04
CA MET A 41 0.42 22.77 -2.32
C MET A 41 -0.59 22.44 -1.23
N LEU A 42 -1.89 22.49 -1.56
CA LEU A 42 -2.97 22.18 -0.64
C LEU A 42 -3.77 20.98 -1.17
N GLY A 43 -3.76 19.87 -0.43
CA GLY A 43 -4.52 18.67 -0.81
C GLY A 43 -4.12 18.08 -2.18
N GLY A 44 -2.87 18.27 -2.60
CA GLY A 44 -2.37 17.83 -3.91
C GLY A 44 -2.66 18.78 -5.08
N ALA A 45 -3.27 19.93 -4.82
CA ALA A 45 -3.48 20.98 -5.81
C ALA A 45 -2.56 22.18 -5.57
N LEU A 46 -1.99 22.70 -6.66
CA LEU A 46 -1.25 23.95 -6.64
C LEU A 46 -2.23 25.13 -6.61
N ILE A 47 -2.11 25.96 -5.56
CA ILE A 47 -2.80 27.23 -5.44
C ILE A 47 -1.76 28.35 -5.53
N THR A 48 -1.92 29.25 -6.50
CA THR A 48 -0.99 30.36 -6.73
C THR A 48 -1.46 31.66 -6.09
N ASP A 49 -0.51 32.56 -5.81
CA ASP A 49 -0.73 33.93 -5.35
C ASP A 49 -1.59 34.03 -4.08
N VAL A 50 -1.35 33.13 -3.11
CA VAL A 50 -2.09 33.07 -1.86
C VAL A 50 -1.64 34.19 -0.93
N SER A 51 -2.60 35.00 -0.47
CA SER A 51 -2.35 36.09 0.46
C SER A 51 -1.89 35.57 1.82
N CYS A 52 -0.95 36.27 2.44
CA CYS A 52 -0.40 35.92 3.75
C CYS A 52 -0.80 36.96 4.80
N ALA A 53 -1.21 36.50 5.98
CA ALA A 53 -1.35 37.35 7.15
C ALA A 53 0.02 37.87 7.63
N ASP A 54 0.01 39.01 8.33
CA ASP A 54 1.23 39.66 8.84
C ASP A 54 2.01 38.82 9.86
N SER A 55 1.38 37.80 10.44
CA SER A 55 1.96 36.81 11.34
C SER A 55 2.92 35.83 10.63
N TYR A 56 2.83 35.68 9.30
CA TYR A 56 3.73 34.84 8.52
C TYR A 56 4.82 35.69 7.83
N ARG A 57 5.90 35.96 8.58
CA ARG A 57 7.08 36.73 8.12
C ARG A 57 8.25 35.83 7.76
N GLY A 58 9.15 36.32 6.89
CA GLY A 58 10.34 35.58 6.47
C GLY A 58 9.98 34.32 5.69
N ARG A 59 9.10 34.48 4.70
CA ARG A 59 8.49 33.43 3.87
C ARG A 59 9.57 32.71 3.06
N LYS A 60 9.53 31.38 3.06
CA LYS A 60 10.51 30.55 2.36
C LYS A 60 9.83 29.35 1.72
N VAL A 61 10.38 28.90 0.60
CA VAL A 61 10.02 27.62 -0.01
C VAL A 61 10.33 26.48 0.97
N GLY A 62 9.41 25.53 1.08
CA GLY A 62 9.45 24.40 2.01
C GLY A 62 8.82 24.68 3.38
N ASP A 63 8.30 25.89 3.63
CA ASP A 63 7.58 26.18 4.87
C ASP A 63 6.24 25.44 4.92
N TRP A 64 5.95 24.78 6.04
CA TRP A 64 4.59 24.33 6.36
C TRP A 64 3.80 25.46 7.01
N VAL A 65 2.59 25.70 6.53
CA VAL A 65 1.78 26.85 6.96
C VAL A 65 0.33 26.45 7.23
N ALA A 66 -0.29 27.12 8.19
CA ALA A 66 -1.72 27.03 8.45
C ALA A 66 -2.47 27.94 7.47
N VAL A 67 -3.38 27.37 6.69
CA VAL A 67 -4.18 28.05 5.68
C VAL A 67 -5.63 28.02 6.12
N ARG A 68 -6.30 29.18 6.07
CA ARG A 68 -7.76 29.21 6.16
C ARG A 68 -8.34 28.94 4.78
N PRO A 69 -9.01 27.79 4.56
CA PRO A 69 -9.64 27.48 3.29
C PRO A 69 -10.86 28.40 3.06
N GLY A 70 -11.15 28.68 1.79
CA GLY A 70 -12.26 29.52 1.36
C GLY A 70 -12.08 29.99 -0.08
N ALA A 71 -13.03 30.77 -0.59
CA ALA A 71 -12.97 31.33 -1.95
C ALA A 71 -11.72 32.22 -2.19
N ARG A 72 -11.14 32.73 -1.11
CA ARG A 72 -9.83 33.38 -1.07
C ARG A 72 -9.02 32.75 0.07
N PRO A 73 -8.17 31.74 -0.22
CA PRO A 73 -7.35 31.14 0.82
C PRO A 73 -6.39 32.18 1.38
N VAL A 74 -6.14 32.11 2.68
CA VAL A 74 -5.19 33.01 3.38
C VAL A 74 -4.28 32.16 4.24
N VAL A 75 -2.97 32.34 4.08
CA VAL A 75 -1.97 31.78 4.97
C VAL A 75 -1.94 32.58 6.27
N LEU A 76 -2.08 31.92 7.41
CA LEU A 76 -2.15 32.57 8.71
C LEU A 76 -0.80 32.59 9.44
N TRP A 77 -0.14 31.44 9.64
CA TRP A 77 1.16 31.35 10.33
C TRP A 77 1.96 30.12 9.88
N ARG A 78 3.28 30.13 10.15
CA ARG A 78 4.17 28.97 9.95
C ARG A 78 3.89 27.90 11.01
N LEU A 79 3.69 26.67 10.59
CA LEU A 79 3.53 25.47 11.41
C LEU A 79 4.91 24.80 11.57
N GLY A 80 5.79 25.34 12.41
CA GLY A 80 7.02 24.67 12.86
C GLY A 80 7.84 23.93 11.79
N ASP A 81 8.52 22.85 12.20
CA ASP A 81 9.06 21.84 11.29
C ASP A 81 7.91 20.93 10.81
N ASP A 82 7.99 20.46 9.56
CA ASP A 82 7.03 19.59 8.87
C ASP A 82 6.39 18.54 9.81
N PRO A 83 5.04 18.50 9.98
CA PRO A 83 4.42 17.42 10.74
C PRO A 83 4.63 16.04 10.12
N GLY A 84 5.09 15.99 8.85
CA GLY A 84 5.39 14.78 8.12
C GLY A 84 4.18 13.86 7.94
N VAL A 85 4.34 12.87 7.08
CA VAL A 85 3.67 11.60 7.31
C VAL A 85 4.09 11.13 8.70
N SER A 86 3.14 10.87 9.60
CA SER A 86 3.34 10.43 10.99
C SER A 86 4.68 9.75 11.15
N ASP A 87 5.62 10.40 11.83
CA ASP A 87 6.97 9.85 11.98
C ASP A 87 6.88 8.43 12.56
N ASP A 88 7.82 7.55 12.19
CA ASP A 88 7.82 6.15 12.65
C ASP A 88 7.68 6.03 14.17
N LYS A 89 8.10 7.07 14.90
CA LYS A 89 7.96 7.20 16.34
C LYS A 89 6.50 7.37 16.76
N SER A 90 5.77 8.35 16.24
CA SER A 90 4.35 8.57 16.55
C SER A 90 3.49 7.37 16.15
N VAL A 91 3.79 6.72 15.03
CA VAL A 91 3.11 5.47 14.63
C VAL A 91 3.38 4.36 15.64
N ARG A 92 4.62 4.22 16.13
CA ARG A 92 4.96 3.23 17.16
C ARG A 92 4.35 3.57 18.51
N ASP A 93 4.29 4.84 18.88
CA ASP A 93 3.73 5.29 20.14
C ASP A 93 2.22 5.02 20.16
N VAL A 94 1.49 5.38 19.10
CA VAL A 94 0.07 5.04 18.94
C VAL A 94 -0.13 3.52 18.88
N ALA A 95 0.70 2.78 18.15
CA ALA A 95 0.60 1.33 18.11
C ALA A 95 0.86 0.68 19.48
N THR A 96 1.76 1.25 20.27
CA THR A 96 2.05 0.79 21.64
C THR A 96 0.88 1.10 22.56
N GLU A 97 0.31 2.30 22.47
CA GLU A 97 -0.87 2.70 23.24
C GLU A 97 -2.05 1.78 22.93
N VAL A 98 -2.36 1.56 21.65
CA VAL A 98 -3.42 0.63 21.22
C VAL A 98 -3.11 -0.80 21.68
N ALA A 99 -1.85 -1.26 21.61
CA ALA A 99 -1.48 -2.59 22.05
C ALA A 99 -1.64 -2.78 23.56
N LEU A 100 -1.34 -1.76 24.36
CA LEU A 100 -1.54 -1.76 25.80
C LEU A 100 -3.04 -1.73 26.15
N ASP A 101 -3.84 -0.93 25.44
CA ASP A 101 -5.28 -0.84 25.64
C ASP A 101 -5.99 -2.16 25.27
N THR A 102 -5.48 -2.87 24.26
CA THR A 102 -6.00 -4.17 23.82
C THR A 102 -5.51 -5.34 24.70
N GLN A 103 -4.55 -5.12 25.60
CA GLN A 103 -3.91 -6.19 26.38
C GLN A 103 -4.80 -6.64 27.56
N VAL A 104 -5.37 -7.84 27.46
CA VAL A 104 -6.23 -8.43 28.51
C VAL A 104 -5.44 -8.90 29.74
N VAL A 105 -4.16 -9.27 29.56
CA VAL A 105 -3.28 -9.73 30.65
C VAL A 105 -2.11 -8.76 30.81
N ARG A 106 -2.21 -7.82 31.74
CA ARG A 106 -1.18 -6.78 31.97
C ARG A 106 0.10 -7.31 32.62
N ALA A 107 0.00 -8.29 33.52
CA ALA A 107 1.13 -8.85 34.25
C ALA A 107 0.88 -10.31 34.63
N ALA A 108 1.97 -11.09 34.71
CA ALA A 108 1.96 -12.44 35.26
C ALA A 108 3.05 -12.54 36.34
N THR A 109 2.64 -12.77 37.59
CA THR A 109 3.52 -12.84 38.76
C THR A 109 3.32 -14.17 39.50
N TRP A 110 4.37 -14.68 40.14
CA TRP A 110 4.34 -15.95 40.88
C TRP A 110 4.82 -15.75 42.33
N GLY A 111 4.26 -16.53 43.24
CA GLY A 111 4.59 -16.52 44.67
C GLY A 111 4.01 -17.76 45.35
N THR A 112 4.38 -17.98 46.61
CA THR A 112 3.91 -19.14 47.40
C THR A 112 2.74 -18.81 48.32
N GLY A 113 2.46 -17.53 48.57
CA GLY A 113 1.33 -17.06 49.36
C GLY A 113 0.18 -16.54 48.50
N ALA A 114 -0.99 -16.38 49.12
CA ALA A 114 -2.11 -15.68 48.50
C ALA A 114 -1.73 -14.20 48.24
N PRO A 115 -2.14 -13.62 47.10
CA PRO A 115 -1.88 -12.22 46.82
C PRO A 115 -2.66 -11.31 47.79
N SER A 116 -2.06 -10.18 48.16
CA SER A 116 -2.71 -9.17 48.99
C SER A 116 -3.58 -8.23 48.15
N GLY A 117 -4.61 -7.66 48.77
CA GLY A 117 -5.55 -6.73 48.13
C GLY A 117 -6.87 -7.39 47.70
N ALA A 118 -7.83 -6.56 47.28
CA ALA A 118 -9.13 -7.01 46.78
C ALA A 118 -9.08 -7.31 45.27
N GLY A 119 -10.05 -8.07 44.75
CA GLY A 119 -10.21 -8.35 43.31
C GLY A 119 -9.50 -9.60 42.79
N TRP A 120 -8.77 -10.32 43.65
CA TRP A 120 -8.17 -11.61 43.28
C TRP A 120 -9.21 -12.73 43.32
N GLN A 121 -9.23 -13.58 42.30
CA GLN A 121 -10.02 -14.82 42.26
C GLN A 121 -9.10 -16.03 42.28
N ALA A 122 -9.42 -17.01 43.13
CA ALA A 122 -8.70 -18.29 43.17
C ALA A 122 -9.13 -19.16 41.98
N VAL A 123 -8.14 -19.60 41.19
CA VAL A 123 -8.36 -20.45 40.01
C VAL A 123 -8.17 -21.92 40.40
N ASN A 124 -9.19 -22.75 40.17
CA ASN A 124 -9.15 -24.18 40.43
C ASN A 124 -8.38 -24.93 39.35
N SER A 125 -8.51 -24.48 38.10
CA SER A 125 -7.83 -25.08 36.95
C SER A 125 -7.65 -24.04 35.85
N LEU A 126 -6.46 -24.00 35.27
CA LEU A 126 -6.15 -23.17 34.11
C LEU A 126 -6.03 -24.06 32.88
N PHE A 127 -6.83 -23.75 31.87
CA PHE A 127 -6.77 -24.38 30.56
C PHE A 127 -6.13 -23.41 29.58
N MET A 128 -5.39 -23.95 28.62
CA MET A 128 -4.81 -23.15 27.54
C MET A 128 -4.98 -23.84 26.20
N ARG A 129 -5.23 -23.06 25.16
CA ARG A 129 -5.20 -23.53 23.77
C ARG A 129 -4.47 -22.53 22.89
N LYS A 130 -3.98 -23.02 21.74
CA LYS A 130 -3.43 -22.18 20.69
C LYS A 130 -4.52 -21.92 19.65
N SER A 131 -4.80 -20.66 19.37
CA SER A 131 -5.73 -20.27 18.31
C SER A 131 -5.13 -20.55 16.92
N ARG A 132 -5.97 -20.49 15.88
CA ARG A 132 -5.54 -20.66 14.48
C ARG A 132 -4.47 -19.65 14.06
N ASP A 133 -4.47 -18.46 14.67
CA ASP A 133 -3.51 -17.37 14.42
C ASP A 133 -2.24 -17.49 15.27
N GLY A 134 -2.12 -18.59 16.02
CA GLY A 134 -0.98 -18.90 16.85
C GLY A 134 -0.91 -18.11 18.16
N LYS A 135 -2.02 -17.51 18.59
CA LYS A 135 -2.15 -16.83 19.89
C LYS A 135 -2.54 -17.83 20.97
N VAL A 136 -2.18 -17.54 22.22
CA VAL A 136 -2.57 -18.35 23.37
C VAL A 136 -3.88 -17.80 23.93
N GLU A 137 -4.85 -18.68 24.12
CA GLU A 137 -6.07 -18.38 24.87
C GLU A 137 -6.01 -19.11 26.20
N LEU A 138 -6.38 -18.40 27.27
CA LEU A 138 -6.43 -18.91 28.64
C LEU A 138 -7.88 -18.99 29.09
N TYR A 139 -8.23 -20.07 29.78
CA TYR A 139 -9.52 -20.24 30.41
C TYR A 139 -9.31 -20.68 31.86
N ALA A 140 -9.73 -19.84 32.79
CA ALA A 140 -9.68 -20.14 34.21
C ALA A 140 -11.02 -20.68 34.69
N ARG A 141 -11.03 -21.86 35.30
CA ARG A 141 -12.19 -22.38 36.01
C ARG A 141 -12.14 -21.92 37.46
N VAL A 142 -13.19 -21.22 37.89
CA VAL A 142 -13.43 -20.76 39.27
C VAL A 142 -14.79 -21.30 39.75
N ASP A 143 -14.98 -21.47 41.06
CA ASP A 143 -16.25 -22.00 41.60
C ASP A 143 -17.39 -20.98 41.60
N SER A 144 -17.06 -19.71 41.79
CA SER A 144 -18.03 -18.62 41.88
C SER A 144 -17.38 -17.32 41.37
N PRO A 145 -17.51 -17.00 40.07
CA PRO A 145 -16.93 -15.79 39.50
C PRO A 145 -17.53 -14.56 40.19
N THR A 146 -16.67 -13.68 40.72
CA THR A 146 -17.10 -12.44 41.38
C THR A 146 -17.14 -11.25 40.44
N ASP A 147 -16.65 -11.41 39.21
CA ASP A 147 -16.60 -10.40 38.17
C ASP A 147 -16.83 -11.06 36.80
N THR A 148 -17.33 -10.29 35.84
CA THR A 148 -17.48 -10.71 34.45
C THR A 148 -16.13 -10.85 33.77
N SER A 149 -15.97 -11.91 32.97
CA SER A 149 -14.76 -12.06 32.15
C SER A 149 -14.59 -10.88 31.21
N PRO A 150 -13.36 -10.39 30.98
CA PRO A 150 -13.11 -9.34 30.02
C PRO A 150 -13.52 -9.78 28.62
N GLU A 151 -13.98 -8.83 27.80
CA GLU A 151 -14.31 -9.09 26.40
C GLU A 151 -13.05 -9.51 25.64
N ALA A 152 -13.19 -10.53 24.78
CA ALA A 152 -12.09 -10.97 23.94
C ALA A 152 -11.72 -9.85 22.95
N PRO A 153 -10.43 -9.53 22.78
CA PRO A 153 -10.00 -8.58 21.76
C PRO A 153 -10.50 -9.00 20.38
N ALA A 154 -10.93 -8.03 19.59
CA ALA A 154 -11.32 -8.29 18.21
C ALA A 154 -10.20 -9.01 17.45
N GLU A 155 -10.53 -10.05 16.69
CA GLU A 155 -9.57 -10.71 15.81
C GLU A 155 -9.05 -9.69 14.80
N GLY A 156 -7.74 -9.43 14.82
CA GLY A 156 -7.10 -8.60 13.81
C GLY A 156 -7.09 -9.30 12.45
N ALA A 157 -7.07 -8.50 11.36
CA ALA A 157 -6.94 -9.05 10.02
C ALA A 157 -5.70 -9.97 9.92
N PRO A 158 -5.78 -11.09 9.18
CA PRO A 158 -4.65 -11.99 9.01
C PRO A 158 -3.41 -11.26 8.49
N LYS A 159 -2.23 -11.68 8.96
CA LYS A 159 -0.95 -11.07 8.53
C LYS A 159 -0.83 -11.07 6.99
N PRO A 160 -0.35 -9.97 6.38
CA PRO A 160 -0.14 -9.93 4.94
C PRO A 160 0.78 -11.06 4.46
N GLY A 161 0.41 -11.69 3.36
CA GLY A 161 1.22 -12.69 2.67
C GLY A 161 2.17 -12.04 1.66
N LYS A 162 3.40 -12.55 1.56
CA LYS A 162 4.36 -12.14 0.53
C LYS A 162 4.73 -13.35 -0.32
N VAL A 163 4.49 -13.24 -1.63
CA VAL A 163 4.66 -14.34 -2.59
C VAL A 163 5.66 -13.92 -3.67
N THR A 164 6.76 -14.66 -3.78
CA THR A 164 7.77 -14.48 -4.83
C THR A 164 7.58 -15.51 -5.94
N ALA A 165 7.82 -15.10 -7.19
CA ALA A 165 7.82 -16.00 -8.32
C ALA A 165 8.88 -17.10 -8.15
N ASN A 166 8.54 -18.34 -8.53
CA ASN A 166 9.47 -19.47 -8.58
C ASN A 166 10.46 -19.32 -9.73
N SER A 167 9.98 -18.77 -10.84
CA SER A 167 10.76 -18.57 -12.04
C SER A 167 10.15 -17.49 -12.91
N SER A 168 10.94 -17.02 -13.87
CA SER A 168 10.53 -16.07 -14.89
C SER A 168 11.17 -16.41 -16.23
N GLY A 169 10.70 -15.78 -17.31
CA GLY A 169 11.31 -15.94 -18.62
C GLY A 169 10.53 -15.20 -19.70
N SER A 170 10.95 -15.41 -20.95
CA SER A 170 10.27 -14.89 -22.14
C SER A 170 10.05 -15.96 -23.20
N TRP A 171 8.98 -15.78 -23.99
CA TRP A 171 8.58 -16.67 -25.08
C TRP A 171 8.35 -15.89 -26.36
N ARG A 172 8.79 -16.44 -27.48
CA ARG A 172 8.48 -15.93 -28.83
C ARG A 172 8.42 -17.09 -29.81
N ASN A 173 7.66 -16.92 -30.89
CA ASN A 173 7.58 -17.87 -32.00
C ASN A 173 7.29 -19.32 -31.56
N GLY A 174 6.36 -19.50 -30.62
CA GLY A 174 5.92 -20.83 -30.22
C GLY A 174 6.76 -21.49 -29.14
N ARG A 175 7.85 -20.87 -28.66
CA ARG A 175 8.79 -21.49 -27.71
C ARG A 175 9.38 -20.52 -26.70
N ARG A 176 10.03 -21.05 -25.66
CA ARG A 176 10.84 -20.28 -24.73
C ARG A 176 12.03 -19.65 -25.46
N ASP A 177 12.39 -18.43 -25.09
CA ASP A 177 13.62 -17.79 -25.52
C ASP A 177 14.74 -18.10 -24.54
N ASP A 178 15.62 -19.03 -24.91
CA ASP A 178 16.69 -19.53 -24.05
C ASP A 178 17.76 -18.48 -23.71
N TYR A 179 17.79 -17.33 -24.40
CA TYR A 179 18.69 -16.23 -24.10
C TYR A 179 18.12 -15.21 -23.12
N ARG A 180 16.86 -15.39 -22.66
CA ARG A 180 16.12 -14.40 -21.87
C ARG A 180 15.41 -15.02 -20.67
N ASP A 181 16.11 -15.05 -19.53
CA ASP A 181 15.57 -15.52 -18.25
C ASP A 181 14.65 -14.50 -17.54
N PHE A 182 14.57 -13.29 -18.07
CA PHE A 182 13.70 -12.24 -17.55
C PHE A 182 12.45 -12.09 -18.40
N PRO A 183 11.36 -11.54 -17.86
CA PRO A 183 10.19 -11.16 -18.65
C PRO A 183 10.52 -9.96 -19.54
N TYR A 184 10.36 -10.14 -20.84
CA TYR A 184 10.45 -9.10 -21.86
C TYR A 184 9.08 -8.91 -22.51
N GLN A 185 8.83 -7.69 -22.96
CA GLN A 185 7.72 -7.36 -23.85
C GLN A 185 8.27 -6.73 -25.13
N GLY A 186 7.52 -6.77 -26.23
CA GLY A 186 7.89 -6.16 -27.51
C GLY A 186 8.96 -6.94 -28.28
N ASP A 187 9.45 -6.33 -29.37
CA ASP A 187 10.48 -6.89 -30.24
C ASP A 187 11.47 -5.81 -30.67
N TYR A 188 12.74 -5.96 -30.27
CA TYR A 188 13.81 -5.09 -30.73
C TYR A 188 14.52 -5.61 -31.99
N THR A 189 14.45 -6.92 -32.23
CA THR A 189 15.28 -7.63 -33.21
C THR A 189 14.59 -7.88 -34.54
N GLY A 190 13.28 -7.60 -34.64
CA GLY A 190 12.46 -8.03 -35.78
C GLY A 190 12.20 -9.55 -35.79
N GLY A 191 12.48 -10.22 -34.67
CA GLY A 191 12.42 -11.67 -34.52
C GLY A 191 11.10 -12.17 -33.92
N GLY A 192 10.09 -11.31 -33.79
CA GLY A 192 8.80 -11.59 -33.17
C GLY A 192 8.73 -11.09 -31.72
N ASP A 193 7.53 -10.69 -31.31
CA ASP A 193 7.27 -10.13 -29.99
C ASP A 193 7.51 -11.15 -28.86
N LEU A 194 8.14 -10.67 -27.80
CA LEU A 194 8.35 -11.43 -26.59
C LEU A 194 7.12 -11.33 -25.68
N ARG A 195 6.73 -12.47 -25.11
CA ARG A 195 5.80 -12.60 -24.00
C ARG A 195 6.56 -13.00 -22.76
N GLY A 196 6.68 -12.11 -21.80
CA GLY A 196 7.34 -12.37 -20.53
C GLY A 196 6.37 -12.93 -19.50
N GLY A 197 6.84 -13.74 -18.56
CA GLY A 197 6.00 -14.33 -17.51
C GLY A 197 6.70 -14.52 -16.17
N TRP A 198 5.94 -14.38 -15.08
CA TRP A 198 6.32 -14.74 -13.71
C TRP A 198 5.44 -15.88 -13.21
N PHE A 199 6.07 -17.00 -12.84
CA PHE A 199 5.36 -18.24 -12.49
C PHE A 199 5.44 -18.48 -10.99
N TYR A 200 4.29 -18.61 -10.33
CA TYR A 200 4.22 -18.73 -8.86
C TYR A 200 3.80 -20.13 -8.39
N GLY A 201 3.49 -21.05 -9.32
CA GLY A 201 2.89 -22.34 -8.98
C GLY A 201 1.52 -22.17 -8.32
N THR A 202 1.34 -22.77 -7.16
CA THR A 202 0.13 -22.64 -6.33
C THR A 202 0.28 -21.59 -5.22
N LYS A 203 1.47 -20.99 -5.04
CA LYS A 203 1.79 -20.16 -3.88
C LYS A 203 0.80 -19.03 -3.62
N ILE A 204 0.26 -18.40 -4.66
CA ILE A 204 -0.71 -17.31 -4.51
C ILE A 204 -2.02 -17.84 -3.92
N ALA A 205 -2.59 -18.88 -4.52
CA ALA A 205 -3.83 -19.50 -4.06
C ALA A 205 -3.66 -20.11 -2.67
N ASP A 206 -2.56 -20.82 -2.41
CA ASP A 206 -2.25 -21.41 -1.10
C ASP A 206 -2.14 -20.33 -0.01
N THR A 207 -1.58 -19.17 -0.34
CA THR A 207 -1.48 -18.04 0.59
C THR A 207 -2.85 -17.43 0.92
N CYS A 208 -3.78 -17.47 -0.03
CA CYS A 208 -5.14 -16.96 0.09
C CYS A 208 -6.13 -17.96 0.69
N ALA A 209 -5.78 -19.25 0.76
CA ALA A 209 -6.68 -20.30 1.22
C ALA A 209 -7.24 -20.01 2.61
N GLY A 210 -8.57 -20.02 2.72
CA GLY A 210 -9.29 -19.77 3.97
C GLY A 210 -9.27 -18.31 4.46
N LYS A 211 -8.87 -17.35 3.63
CA LYS A 211 -8.79 -15.93 3.98
C LYS A 211 -9.50 -15.05 2.95
N THR A 212 -10.11 -13.96 3.42
CA THR A 212 -10.67 -12.96 2.53
C THR A 212 -9.57 -11.99 2.10
N VAL A 213 -9.27 -11.94 0.81
CA VAL A 213 -8.26 -11.02 0.29
C VAL A 213 -8.85 -9.62 0.17
N ALA A 214 -8.24 -8.62 0.78
CA ALA A 214 -8.64 -7.22 0.66
C ALA A 214 -7.90 -6.51 -0.50
N LYS A 215 -6.59 -6.73 -0.62
CA LYS A 215 -5.73 -6.04 -1.59
C LYS A 215 -4.61 -6.97 -2.08
N MET A 216 -4.24 -6.84 -3.35
CA MET A 216 -3.02 -7.43 -3.89
C MET A 216 -2.20 -6.36 -4.59
N THR A 217 -0.90 -6.31 -4.32
CA THR A 217 0.02 -5.41 -5.02
C THR A 217 1.20 -6.19 -5.58
N VAL A 218 1.66 -5.82 -6.77
CA VAL A 218 2.86 -6.41 -7.39
C VAL A 218 3.98 -5.38 -7.45
N ALA A 219 5.15 -5.76 -6.94
CA ALA A 219 6.38 -4.97 -7.04
C ALA A 219 7.17 -5.39 -8.29
N LEU A 220 7.42 -4.43 -9.17
CA LEU A 220 8.05 -4.64 -10.47
C LEU A 220 9.20 -3.65 -10.67
N THR A 221 10.23 -4.09 -11.37
CA THR A 221 11.40 -3.26 -11.69
C THR A 221 11.65 -3.34 -13.17
N ARG A 222 11.91 -2.19 -13.81
CA ARG A 222 12.40 -2.19 -15.18
C ARG A 222 13.91 -2.33 -15.20
N ARG A 223 14.40 -3.35 -15.91
CA ARG A 223 15.84 -3.67 -15.94
C ARG A 223 16.61 -2.69 -16.83
N ARG A 224 17.90 -2.57 -16.52
CA ARG A 224 18.89 -1.89 -17.38
C ARG A 224 19.32 -2.82 -18.52
N GLY A 225 19.74 -2.23 -19.64
CA GLY A 225 20.30 -2.97 -20.79
C GLY A 225 19.26 -3.55 -21.77
N ALA A 226 18.00 -3.11 -21.70
CA ALA A 226 16.96 -3.54 -22.63
C ALA A 226 16.03 -2.38 -23.05
N GLY A 227 16.09 -2.06 -24.34
CA GLY A 227 15.24 -1.02 -24.96
C GLY A 227 15.66 0.41 -24.63
N ALA A 228 14.74 1.35 -24.90
CA ALA A 228 15.00 2.78 -24.73
C ALA A 228 15.04 3.22 -23.25
N ASN A 229 15.84 4.23 -22.91
CA ASN A 229 15.94 4.74 -21.54
C ASN A 229 14.67 5.49 -21.05
N ALA A 230 13.87 6.02 -21.97
CA ALA A 230 12.61 6.72 -21.68
C ALA A 230 11.60 5.80 -20.99
N ARG A 231 10.62 6.36 -20.26
CA ARG A 231 9.57 5.57 -19.58
C ARG A 231 8.81 4.70 -20.58
N ARG A 232 8.52 3.45 -20.19
CA ARG A 232 7.70 2.52 -20.97
C ARG A 232 6.55 1.98 -20.13
N PRO A 233 5.33 1.93 -20.68
CA PRO A 233 4.20 1.27 -20.04
C PRO A 233 4.46 -0.23 -19.92
N MET A 234 4.03 -0.80 -18.79
CA MET A 234 4.02 -2.24 -18.57
C MET A 234 2.65 -2.78 -18.93
N HIS A 235 2.58 -3.52 -20.02
CA HIS A 235 1.35 -4.13 -20.51
C HIS A 235 1.15 -5.48 -19.84
N LEU A 236 0.51 -5.48 -18.67
CA LEU A 236 0.39 -6.66 -17.84
C LEU A 236 -0.75 -7.55 -18.32
N TYR A 237 -0.60 -8.86 -18.17
CA TYR A 237 -1.64 -9.85 -18.40
C TYR A 237 -1.65 -10.90 -17.27
N LEU A 238 -2.73 -11.65 -17.14
CA LEU A 238 -2.73 -12.89 -16.35
C LEU A 238 -2.33 -14.09 -17.20
N HIS A 239 -1.91 -15.19 -16.56
CA HIS A 239 -1.81 -16.50 -17.20
C HIS A 239 -2.15 -17.62 -16.21
N ASN A 240 -2.42 -18.83 -16.70
CA ASN A 240 -2.84 -19.99 -15.90
C ASN A 240 -1.74 -21.06 -15.70
N TYR A 241 -0.54 -20.85 -16.24
CA TYR A 241 0.59 -21.77 -16.09
C TYR A 241 1.18 -21.76 -14.67
N ALA A 242 1.32 -22.95 -14.07
CA ALA A 242 2.00 -23.13 -12.78
C ALA A 242 3.53 -23.07 -12.90
N SER A 243 4.06 -23.43 -14.08
CA SER A 243 5.48 -23.46 -14.41
C SER A 243 5.70 -22.99 -15.86
N PRO A 244 6.94 -22.60 -16.23
CA PRO A 244 7.29 -22.21 -17.60
C PRO A 244 6.80 -23.24 -18.64
N PRO A 245 5.96 -22.87 -19.63
CA PRO A 245 5.53 -23.79 -20.67
C PRO A 245 6.66 -24.09 -21.67
N SER A 246 6.62 -25.28 -22.27
CA SER A 246 7.48 -25.64 -23.40
C SER A 246 7.09 -24.90 -24.68
N GLY A 247 5.78 -24.69 -24.88
CA GLY A 247 5.22 -23.91 -25.98
C GLY A 247 5.09 -22.41 -25.68
N GLN A 248 4.39 -21.68 -26.55
CA GLN A 248 4.12 -20.25 -26.36
C GLN A 248 3.41 -19.98 -25.03
N LEU A 249 3.85 -18.94 -24.32
CA LEU A 249 3.09 -18.39 -23.20
C LEU A 249 1.76 -17.80 -23.69
N SER A 250 0.66 -18.45 -23.32
CA SER A 250 -0.70 -17.95 -23.57
C SER A 250 -1.05 -16.86 -22.56
N LEU A 251 -1.58 -15.75 -23.08
CA LEU A 251 -2.03 -14.62 -22.28
C LEU A 251 -3.52 -14.79 -21.97
N GLY A 252 -3.90 -14.53 -20.73
CA GLY A 252 -5.29 -14.43 -20.28
C GLY A 252 -5.74 -12.97 -20.29
N ASP A 253 -6.47 -12.57 -19.24
CA ASP A 253 -6.95 -11.20 -19.05
C ASP A 253 -5.84 -10.15 -19.17
N GLY A 254 -6.14 -9.04 -19.85
CA GLY A 254 -5.26 -7.90 -20.06
C GLY A 254 -5.42 -7.30 -21.47
N PRO A 255 -4.66 -6.25 -21.83
CA PRO A 255 -3.62 -5.64 -21.01
C PRO A 255 -4.19 -4.76 -19.88
N GLU A 256 -3.46 -4.68 -18.77
CA GLU A 256 -3.62 -3.64 -17.75
C GLU A 256 -2.32 -2.82 -17.67
N GLU A 257 -2.42 -1.50 -17.84
CA GLU A 257 -1.28 -0.58 -17.79
C GLU A 257 -1.14 0.08 -16.41
N LEU A 258 -0.72 -0.70 -15.42
CA LEU A 258 -0.69 -0.23 -14.02
C LEU A 258 0.58 0.56 -13.66
N LEU A 259 1.63 0.45 -14.46
CA LEU A 259 2.92 1.11 -14.25
C LEU A 259 3.51 1.59 -15.57
N SER A 260 4.19 2.74 -15.52
CA SER A 260 5.10 3.19 -16.58
C SER A 260 6.43 3.58 -15.95
N LEU A 261 7.48 2.80 -16.27
CA LEU A 261 8.76 2.86 -15.56
C LEU A 261 9.89 3.30 -16.49
N SER A 262 10.76 4.19 -16.00
CA SER A 262 12.06 4.46 -16.61
C SER A 262 13.01 3.30 -16.36
N VAL A 263 14.08 3.21 -17.14
CA VAL A 263 15.10 2.17 -16.96
C VAL A 263 15.71 2.23 -15.55
N GLY A 264 15.74 1.09 -14.85
CA GLY A 264 16.26 0.96 -13.50
C GLY A 264 15.28 1.36 -12.39
N ALA A 265 14.12 1.93 -12.73
CA ALA A 265 13.11 2.29 -11.75
C ALA A 265 12.31 1.05 -11.29
N SER A 266 11.85 1.11 -10.05
CA SER A 266 10.93 0.14 -9.46
C SER A 266 9.61 0.83 -9.13
N GLY A 267 8.51 0.09 -9.19
CA GLY A 267 7.19 0.55 -8.82
C GLY A 267 6.35 -0.58 -8.26
N THR A 268 5.34 -0.21 -7.48
CA THR A 268 4.35 -1.13 -6.93
C THR A 268 2.98 -0.77 -7.48
N ALA A 269 2.35 -1.71 -8.19
CA ALA A 269 0.99 -1.55 -8.70
C ALA A 269 0.00 -2.31 -7.84
N THR A 270 -1.19 -1.72 -7.63
CA THR A 270 -2.32 -2.44 -7.04
C THR A 270 -3.05 -3.18 -8.15
N LEU A 271 -3.25 -4.49 -8.00
CA LEU A 271 -3.95 -5.31 -8.98
C LEU A 271 -5.47 -5.05 -8.93
N PRO A 272 -6.15 -4.99 -10.08
CA PRO A 272 -7.61 -4.86 -10.13
C PRO A 272 -8.31 -5.97 -9.33
N ALA A 273 -9.50 -5.67 -8.81
CA ALA A 273 -10.28 -6.63 -8.02
C ALA A 273 -10.57 -7.93 -8.78
N ALA A 274 -10.87 -7.84 -10.09
CA ALA A 274 -11.11 -9.01 -10.94
C ALA A 274 -9.89 -9.94 -11.01
N TRP A 275 -8.68 -9.37 -11.15
CA TRP A 275 -7.44 -10.13 -11.19
C TRP A 275 -7.09 -10.74 -9.84
N ARG A 276 -7.28 -9.98 -8.76
CA ARG A 276 -7.13 -10.46 -7.39
C ARG A 276 -7.98 -11.70 -7.14
N THR A 277 -9.26 -11.68 -7.55
CA THR A 277 -10.17 -12.84 -7.41
C THR A 277 -9.67 -14.05 -8.18
N LYS A 278 -9.23 -13.86 -9.44
CA LYS A 278 -8.71 -14.96 -10.28
C LYS A 278 -7.43 -15.58 -9.76
N LEU A 279 -6.51 -14.76 -9.24
CA LEU A 279 -5.26 -15.19 -8.63
C LEU A 279 -5.49 -15.89 -7.28
N ALA A 280 -6.40 -15.35 -6.45
CA ALA A 280 -6.75 -15.95 -5.15
C ALA A 280 -7.43 -17.32 -5.31
N SER A 281 -8.28 -17.50 -6.33
CA SER A 281 -8.93 -18.78 -6.62
C SER A 281 -8.02 -19.79 -7.33
N GLY A 282 -6.86 -19.38 -7.83
CA GLY A 282 -5.96 -20.21 -8.63
C GLY A 282 -6.38 -20.43 -10.08
N SER A 283 -7.45 -19.77 -10.54
CA SER A 283 -7.84 -19.75 -11.97
C SER A 283 -6.80 -19.03 -12.84
N ALA A 284 -6.13 -18.02 -12.28
CA ALA A 284 -4.87 -17.49 -12.77
C ALA A 284 -3.74 -17.89 -11.80
N LYS A 285 -2.56 -18.18 -12.34
CA LYS A 285 -1.39 -18.67 -11.59
C LYS A 285 -0.16 -17.78 -11.70
N GLY A 286 -0.26 -16.69 -12.46
CA GLY A 286 0.80 -15.71 -12.57
C GLY A 286 0.46 -14.51 -13.43
N ILE A 287 1.48 -13.69 -13.65
CA ILE A 287 1.43 -12.42 -14.36
C ILE A 287 2.35 -12.51 -15.56
N ALA A 288 1.94 -11.96 -16.69
CA ALA A 288 2.70 -11.85 -17.91
C ALA A 288 2.86 -10.39 -18.35
N VAL A 289 3.80 -10.14 -19.25
CA VAL A 289 3.96 -8.87 -19.96
C VAL A 289 3.99 -9.12 -21.46
N TYR A 290 3.34 -8.26 -22.22
CA TYR A 290 3.37 -8.35 -23.68
C TYR A 290 3.06 -7.01 -24.32
N ALA A 291 3.84 -6.66 -25.33
CA ALA A 291 3.61 -5.49 -26.16
C ALA A 291 3.96 -5.85 -27.60
N HIS A 292 3.39 -5.12 -28.55
CA HIS A 292 3.70 -5.31 -29.96
C HIS A 292 4.78 -4.33 -30.44
N GLY A 293 5.72 -4.84 -31.23
CA GLY A 293 6.74 -4.03 -31.90
C GLY A 293 7.83 -3.50 -30.98
N SER A 294 8.64 -2.58 -31.51
CA SER A 294 9.89 -2.14 -30.88
C SER A 294 9.75 -0.96 -29.92
N HIS A 295 8.65 -0.21 -30.00
CA HIS A 295 8.47 1.00 -29.20
C HIS A 295 8.50 0.69 -27.70
N ASP A 296 7.73 -0.31 -27.27
CA ASP A 296 7.59 -0.70 -25.88
C ASP A 296 8.50 -1.85 -25.47
N TYR A 297 9.52 -2.15 -26.27
CA TYR A 297 10.50 -3.18 -25.94
C TYR A 297 11.21 -2.86 -24.62
N ALA A 298 11.08 -3.75 -23.66
CA ALA A 298 11.65 -3.61 -22.33
C ALA A 298 11.78 -4.96 -21.62
N ALA A 299 12.70 -5.02 -20.65
CA ALA A 299 12.88 -6.16 -19.75
C ALA A 299 12.51 -5.77 -18.32
N PHE A 300 11.94 -6.72 -17.59
CA PHE A 300 11.44 -6.50 -16.24
C PHE A 300 11.98 -7.53 -15.25
N GLY A 301 11.93 -7.18 -13.97
CA GLY A 301 12.26 -8.01 -12.82
C GLY A 301 11.27 -7.75 -11.69
N GLY A 302 11.56 -8.28 -10.50
CA GLY A 302 10.61 -8.27 -9.41
C GLY A 302 9.58 -9.39 -9.60
N GLY A 303 8.29 -9.04 -9.59
CA GLY A 303 7.21 -10.03 -9.57
C GLY A 303 7.00 -10.57 -8.16
N THR A 304 7.12 -9.72 -7.15
CA THR A 304 6.72 -10.07 -5.79
C THR A 304 5.32 -9.54 -5.54
N ILE A 305 4.41 -10.43 -5.16
CA ILE A 305 3.03 -10.07 -4.81
C ILE A 305 2.91 -9.97 -3.30
N THR A 306 2.37 -8.85 -2.82
CA THR A 306 1.95 -8.69 -1.43
C THR A 306 0.43 -8.76 -1.36
N ILE A 307 -0.08 -9.56 -0.43
CA ILE A 307 -1.50 -9.90 -0.29
C ILE A 307 -1.93 -9.44 1.10
N THR A 308 -2.86 -8.50 1.16
CA THR A 308 -3.47 -8.02 2.42
C THR A 308 -4.84 -8.67 2.58
N PHE A 309 -5.15 -9.11 3.79
CA PHE A 309 -6.41 -9.76 4.14
C PHE A 309 -7.32 -8.83 4.94
N SER A 310 -8.61 -9.16 4.99
CA SER A 310 -9.64 -8.54 5.84
C SER A 310 -10.27 -9.59 6.73
#